data_AF-A0A2K6LLC0-F1
#
_entry.id   AF-A0A2K6LLC0-F1
#
_cell.length_a   1.000
_cell.length_b   1.000
_cell.length_c   1.000
_cell.angle_alpha   90.00
_cell.angle_beta   90.00
_cell.angle_gamma   90.00
#
_symmetry.space_group_name_H-M   'P 1'
#
loop_
_entity.id
_entity.type
_entity.pdbx_description
1 polymer ?
#
loop_
_entity_poly.entity_id
_entity_poly.type
_entity_poly.pdbx_seq_one_letter_code
_entity_poly.pdbx_strand_id
1 'polypeptide(L)'
;VGGLICRACNLAVPFHGCLLDLGTCQTKPAQYCKKVVYIKGGIEWYSVKGCTKNITECFERTNKLHELVSTHCCHRPLCNF
;
A
#
# COMPACT_ATOMS: atom_id res chain seq x y z
N VAL A 1 23.21 3.46 7.17
CA VAL A 1 22.67 2.91 5.91
C VAL A 1 21.70 1.79 6.28
N GLY A 2 20.39 1.97 6.12
CA GLY A 2 19.40 1.01 6.64
C GLY A 2 17.96 1.39 6.31
N GLY A 3 17.70 1.70 5.04
CA GLY A 3 16.34 1.93 4.54
C GLY A 3 15.75 0.64 3.99
N LEU A 4 14.44 0.42 4.18
CA LEU A 4 13.70 -0.69 3.60
C LEU A 4 13.28 -0.32 2.18
N ILE A 5 13.30 -1.29 1.29
CA ILE A 5 12.81 -1.11 -0.08
C ILE A 5 11.36 -1.58 -0.12
N CYS A 6 10.45 -0.75 -0.60
CA CYS A 6 9.03 -1.08 -0.78
C CYS A 6 8.65 -0.97 -2.25
N ARG A 7 7.61 -1.71 -2.66
CA ARG A 7 7.00 -1.52 -3.97
C ARG A 7 6.25 -0.19 -4.01
N ALA A 8 6.35 0.54 -5.12
CA ALA A 8 5.63 1.78 -5.32
C ALA A 8 4.79 1.69 -6.60
N CYS A 9 3.48 1.84 -6.50
CA CYS A 9 2.60 1.94 -7.67
C CYS A 9 1.25 2.58 -7.32
N ASN A 10 0.70 3.34 -8.26
CA ASN A 10 -0.58 4.05 -8.11
C ASN A 10 -1.79 3.18 -8.43
N LEU A 11 -1.59 2.07 -9.12
CA LEU A 11 -2.64 1.14 -9.48
C LEU A 11 -2.05 -0.26 -9.56
N ALA A 12 -2.44 -1.12 -8.63
CA ALA A 12 -2.25 -2.55 -8.70
C ALA A 12 -3.61 -3.24 -8.72
N VAL A 13 -3.79 -4.21 -9.62
CA VAL A 13 -5.04 -4.97 -9.74
C VAL A 13 -4.74 -6.40 -9.30
N PRO A 14 -5.67 -7.08 -8.59
CA PRO A 14 -5.52 -8.50 -8.28
C PRO A 14 -5.14 -9.31 -9.52
N PHE A 15 -4.24 -10.28 -9.37
CA PHE A 15 -3.72 -11.16 -10.44
C PHE A 15 -2.87 -10.49 -11.54
N HIS A 16 -2.95 -9.17 -11.73
CA HIS A 16 -2.19 -8.44 -12.76
C HIS A 16 -0.96 -7.70 -12.20
N GLY A 17 -0.89 -7.48 -10.88
CA GLY A 17 0.22 -6.73 -10.27
C GLY A 17 0.08 -5.22 -10.47
N CYS A 18 1.20 -4.48 -10.46
CA CYS A 18 1.20 -3.02 -10.65
C CYS A 18 1.09 -2.66 -12.14
N LEU A 19 0.01 -1.97 -12.52
CA LEU A 19 -0.19 -1.42 -13.87
C LEU A 19 0.46 -0.03 -13.99
N LEU A 20 0.30 0.82 -12.98
CA LEU A 20 0.96 2.13 -12.89
C LEU A 20 2.17 2.03 -11.97
N ASP A 21 3.19 1.30 -12.44
CA ASP A 21 4.41 0.99 -11.69
C ASP A 21 5.33 2.21 -11.58
N LEU A 22 5.65 2.58 -10.34
CA LEU A 22 6.64 3.61 -10.02
C LEU A 22 7.97 2.96 -9.59
N GLY A 23 8.07 1.63 -9.68
CA GLY A 23 9.22 0.83 -9.29
C GLY A 23 9.25 0.60 -7.78
N THR A 24 10.21 1.23 -7.11
CA THR A 24 10.45 1.04 -5.68
C THR A 24 10.69 2.36 -4.98
N CYS A 25 10.23 2.47 -3.74
CA CYS A 25 10.60 3.58 -2.86
C CYS A 25 11.48 3.06 -1.72
N GLN A 26 12.44 3.88 -1.29
CA GLN A 26 13.30 3.59 -0.17
C GLN A 26 12.80 4.34 1.06
N THR A 27 12.55 3.61 2.14
CA THR A 27 12.12 4.17 3.41
C THR A 27 13.30 4.85 4.12
N LYS A 28 13.03 5.98 4.77
CA LYS A 28 13.97 6.58 5.73
C LYS A 28 13.81 5.89 7.11
N PRO A 29 14.69 6.12 8.09
CA PRO A 29 14.50 5.62 9.45
C PRO A 29 13.09 6.00 9.97
N ALA A 30 12.41 5.06 10.61
CA ALA A 30 11.02 5.19 11.11
C ALA A 30 9.90 5.30 10.05
N GLN A 31 10.16 4.94 8.79
CA GLN A 31 9.12 4.81 7.75
C GLN A 31 8.77 3.35 7.47
N TYR A 32 7.59 3.15 6.86
CA TYR A 32 7.00 1.83 6.61
C TYR A 32 6.59 1.67 5.15
N CYS A 33 6.54 0.44 4.67
CA CYS A 33 5.85 0.13 3.42
C CYS A 33 4.35 0.22 3.64
N LYS A 34 3.64 0.88 2.72
CA LYS A 34 2.19 1.07 2.73
C LYS A 34 1.54 0.31 1.57
N LYS A 35 0.38 -0.27 1.84
CA LYS A 35 -0.57 -0.83 0.88
C LYS A 35 -1.97 -0.35 1.23
N VAL A 36 -2.59 0.45 0.36
CA VAL A 36 -3.99 0.85 0.46
C VAL A 36 -4.78 -0.05 -0.46
N VAL A 37 -5.81 -0.70 0.06
CA VAL A 37 -6.67 -1.62 -0.68
C VAL A 37 -8.06 -1.00 -0.79
N TYR A 38 -8.54 -0.89 -2.02
CA TYR A 38 -9.89 -0.42 -2.33
C TYR A 38 -10.76 -1.62 -2.66
N ILE A 39 -11.76 -1.86 -1.82
CA ILE A 39 -12.67 -3.00 -1.90
C ILE A 39 -14.05 -2.48 -2.29
N LYS A 40 -14.66 -3.08 -3.30
CA LYS A 40 -16.02 -2.75 -3.78
C LYS A 40 -16.82 -4.03 -3.93
N GLY A 41 -18.00 -4.09 -3.32
CA GLY A 41 -18.83 -5.29 -3.35
C GLY A 41 -18.17 -6.54 -2.73
N GLY A 42 -17.24 -6.35 -1.77
CA GLY A 42 -16.51 -7.45 -1.11
C GLY A 42 -15.28 -7.98 -1.86
N ILE A 43 -14.96 -7.40 -3.03
CA ILE A 43 -13.81 -7.80 -3.85
C ILE A 43 -12.79 -6.66 -3.87
N GLU A 44 -11.50 -6.99 -3.76
CA GLU A 44 -10.42 -6.03 -4.01
C GLU A 44 -10.51 -5.53 -5.45
N TRP A 45 -10.78 -4.24 -5.62
CA TRP A 45 -10.90 -3.60 -6.92
C TRP A 45 -9.51 -3.18 -7.43
N TYR A 46 -8.75 -2.49 -6.58
CA TYR A 46 -7.35 -2.18 -6.81
C TYR A 46 -6.64 -1.86 -5.50
N SER A 47 -5.31 -1.82 -5.54
CA SER A 47 -4.46 -1.35 -4.46
C SER A 47 -3.43 -0.31 -4.90
N VAL A 48 -3.03 0.53 -3.95
CA VAL A 48 -1.99 1.56 -4.09
C VAL A 48 -0.86 1.20 -3.15
N LYS A 49 0.38 1.22 -3.63
CA LYS A 49 1.55 0.79 -2.88
C LYS A 49 2.57 1.92 -2.81
N GLY A 50 3.25 2.05 -1.69
CA GLY A 50 4.32 3.03 -1.54
C GLY A 50 4.98 3.01 -0.18
N CYS A 51 5.61 4.12 0.18
CA CYS A 51 6.27 4.35 1.46
C CYS A 51 5.52 5.44 2.20
N THR A 52 5.32 5.26 3.51
CA THR A 52 4.75 6.32 4.36
C THR A 52 5.60 6.56 5.59
N LYS A 53 5.61 7.82 6.04
CA LYS A 53 6.16 8.20 7.35
C LYS A 53 5.08 8.24 8.43
N ASN A 54 3.83 8.25 8.03
CA ASN A 54 2.73 8.60 8.90
C ASN A 54 2.10 7.32 9.43
N ILE A 55 2.49 6.91 10.63
CA ILE A 55 1.97 5.67 11.24
C ILE A 55 0.47 5.72 11.50
N THR A 56 -0.11 6.93 11.59
CA THR A 56 -1.55 7.12 11.73
C THR A 56 -2.33 6.78 10.47
N GLU A 57 -1.69 6.79 9.29
CA GLU A 57 -2.30 6.27 8.05
C GLU A 57 -2.32 4.73 8.03
N CYS A 58 -1.57 4.07 8.92
CA CYS A 58 -1.50 2.63 8.99
C CYS A 58 -2.68 2.07 9.80
N PHE A 59 -3.29 1.00 9.29
CA PHE A 59 -4.45 0.33 9.90
C PHE A 59 -5.73 1.18 9.92
N GLU A 60 -5.83 2.15 9.01
CA GLU A 60 -7.06 2.89 8.78
C GLU A 60 -8.03 2.07 7.93
N ARG A 61 -9.28 1.96 8.39
CA ARG A 61 -10.37 1.34 7.64
C ARG A 61 -11.52 2.34 7.50
N THR A 62 -11.76 2.79 6.28
CA THR A 62 -12.79 3.77 5.98
C THR A 62 -13.90 3.10 5.17
N ASN A 63 -15.09 3.03 5.76
CA ASN A 63 -16.29 2.57 5.07
C ASN A 63 -16.98 3.77 4.42
N LYS A 64 -16.94 3.82 3.09
CA LYS A 64 -17.79 4.67 2.27
C LYS A 64 -18.94 3.83 1.70
N LEU A 65 -19.99 4.49 1.23
CA LEU A 65 -21.14 3.83 0.63
C LEU A 65 -20.68 2.92 -0.55
N HIS A 66 -20.81 1.61 -0.40
CA HIS A 66 -20.34 0.57 -1.34
C HIS A 66 -18.82 0.43 -1.55
N GLU A 67 -18.00 1.20 -0.84
CA GLU A 67 -16.53 1.19 -1.00
C GLU A 67 -15.84 1.12 0.36
N LEU A 68 -14.95 0.15 0.51
CA LEU A 68 -14.18 -0.06 1.72
C LEU A 68 -12.71 0.18 1.41
N VAL A 69 -12.13 1.17 2.07
CA VAL A 69 -10.70 1.48 1.96
C VAL A 69 -10.00 0.94 3.19
N SER A 70 -9.01 0.08 3.00
CA SER A 70 -8.21 -0.48 4.09
C SER A 70 -6.74 -0.21 3.85
N THR A 71 -6.06 0.42 4.81
CA THR A 71 -4.63 0.71 4.71
C THR A 71 -3.83 -0.21 5.62
N HIS A 72 -2.85 -0.90 5.05
CA HIS A 72 -1.96 -1.80 5.76
C HIS A 72 -0.51 -1.32 5.63
N CYS A 73 0.22 -1.41 6.73
CA CYS A 73 1.64 -1.09 6.76
C CYS A 73 2.47 -2.28 7.27
N CYS A 74 3.70 -2.37 6.79
CA CYS A 74 4.62 -3.43 7.16
C CYS A 74 6.07 -2.94 7.14
N HIS A 75 6.94 -3.62 7.89
CA HIS A 75 8.33 -3.22 8.16
C HIS A 75 9.34 -4.26 7.66
N ARG A 76 9.07 -4.89 6.51
CA ARG A 76 10.00 -5.82 5.85
C ARG A 76 10.22 -5.38 4.39
N PRO A 77 11.39 -5.66 3.78
CA PRO A 77 11.61 -5.35 2.38
C PRO A 77 10.53 -6.00 1.50
N LEU A 78 9.96 -5.23 0.58
CA LEU A 78 8.95 -5.66 -0.40
C LEU A 78 7.69 -6.32 0.20
N CYS A 79 7.40 -6.09 1.48
CA CYS A 79 6.26 -6.70 2.16
C CYS A 79 4.89 -6.21 1.67
N ASN A 80 4.85 -5.11 0.93
CA ASN A 80 3.62 -4.53 0.37
C ASN A 80 3.29 -5.09 -1.03
N PHE A 81 3.57 -6.37 -1.28
CA PHE A 81 3.24 -7.03 -2.53
C PHE A 81 1.74 -7.34 -2.68
#